data_AF-A0A7C5L8S1-F1
#
_entry.id   AF-A0A7C5L8S1-F1
#
_cell.length_a   1.000
_cell.length_b   1.000
_cell.length_c   1.000
_cell.angle_alpha   90.00
_cell.angle_beta   90.00
_cell.angle_gamma   90.00
#
_symmetry.space_group_name_H-M   'P 1'
#
loop_
_entity.id
_entity.type
_entity.pdbx_description
1 polymer ?
#
loop_
_entity_poly.entity_id
_entity_poly.type
_entity_poly.pdbx_seq_one_letter_code
_entity_poly.pdbx_strand_id
1 'polypeptide(L)'
;MTPVVVALAGNPNAGKTPLFNALTGSRQHVGNYPGVTVEKKEGVCRHQGQSITVVDLPGTYSLTAYSVEEVVAREFLLRDQPDAIVNIVDAANLERNLYLTCQLLEMGVPVILALNMVDVAEDRGIVIDHARLAELLRLPVVPLVARHGRGTKELLDAIIALVAEKRPWQPLRLSYGEDLDGTLLEMEALIQERGFLTDTYPIRWTALKYLENDEPVMDAGRRHDPATAQELEALARRVSDHLRQTLETDAEAIIADHRYGFIKSVVRQAVSRRPRIDRLYASDRIDRVLTHRVVGPLCMVAVLYGLYLFTFTVSEA
;
A
#
# COMPACT_ATOMS: atom_id res chain seq x y z
N MET A 1 12.72 22.80 19.32
CA MET A 1 11.67 22.20 18.47
C MET A 1 11.76 20.69 18.66
N THR A 2 10.64 20.03 18.95
CA THR A 2 10.57 18.57 19.01
C THR A 2 10.97 18.00 17.63
N PRO A 3 11.79 16.93 17.59
CA PRO A 3 12.13 16.28 16.34
C PRO A 3 10.86 15.67 15.73
N VAL A 4 10.64 15.92 14.43
CA VAL A 4 9.50 15.35 13.68
C VAL A 4 9.89 13.95 13.24
N VAL A 5 9.07 12.95 13.53
CA VAL A 5 9.29 11.56 13.13
C VAL A 5 8.37 11.21 11.98
N VAL A 6 8.96 10.75 10.88
CA VAL A 6 8.26 10.36 9.66
C VAL A 6 8.55 8.91 9.34
N ALA A 7 7.50 8.13 9.11
CA ALA A 7 7.63 6.75 8.63
C ALA A 7 7.49 6.69 7.10
N LEU A 8 8.40 5.99 6.43
CA LEU A 8 8.24 5.63 5.01
C LEU A 8 7.56 4.26 4.93
N ALA A 9 6.33 4.24 4.44
CA ALA A 9 5.57 3.02 4.15
C ALA A 9 5.45 2.83 2.63
N GLY A 10 5.15 1.62 2.17
CA GLY A 10 4.90 1.37 0.75
C GLY A 10 5.22 -0.06 0.35
N ASN A 11 4.72 -0.43 -0.82
CA ASN A 11 4.94 -1.75 -1.40
C ASN A 11 6.44 -2.01 -1.64
N PRO A 12 6.89 -3.28 -1.60
CA PRO A 12 8.17 -3.67 -2.14
C PRO A 12 8.36 -3.11 -3.56
N ASN A 13 9.56 -2.59 -3.82
CA ASN A 13 9.94 -1.98 -5.10
C ASN A 13 9.20 -0.69 -5.51
N ALA A 14 8.39 -0.07 -4.66
CA ALA A 14 7.73 1.22 -4.96
C ALA A 14 8.70 2.42 -5.02
N GLY A 15 10.00 2.21 -4.75
CA GLY A 15 11.03 3.26 -4.74
C GLY A 15 11.26 3.90 -3.37
N LYS A 16 10.88 3.20 -2.30
CA LYS A 16 11.09 3.59 -0.90
C LYS A 16 12.57 3.80 -0.54
N THR A 17 13.46 2.86 -0.86
CA THR A 17 14.91 3.00 -0.60
C THR A 17 15.55 4.17 -1.37
N PRO A 18 15.30 4.37 -2.69
CA PRO A 18 15.73 5.57 -3.38
C PRO A 18 15.26 6.87 -2.73
N LEU A 19 13.99 6.93 -2.29
CA LEU A 19 13.45 8.10 -1.61
C LEU A 19 14.14 8.33 -0.25
N PHE A 20 14.28 7.28 0.55
CA PHE A 20 15.00 7.34 1.83
C PHE A 20 16.40 7.94 1.66
N ASN A 21 17.17 7.43 0.70
CA ASN A 21 18.52 7.91 0.41
C ASN A 21 18.51 9.37 -0.09
N ALA A 22 17.53 9.75 -0.92
CA ALA A 22 17.40 11.11 -1.42
C ALA A 22 17.09 12.11 -0.29
N LEU A 23 16.37 11.68 0.75
CA LEU A 23 16.03 12.52 1.90
C LEU A 23 17.17 12.60 2.92
N THR A 24 17.80 11.48 3.27
CA THR A 24 18.73 11.39 4.42
C THR A 24 20.21 11.48 4.03
N GLY A 25 20.54 11.22 2.77
CA GLY A 25 21.93 11.20 2.29
C GLY A 25 22.79 10.19 3.05
N SER A 26 23.93 10.65 3.58
CA SER A 26 24.85 9.80 4.36
C SER A 26 24.49 9.67 5.84
N ARG A 27 23.48 10.42 6.33
CA ARG A 27 23.11 10.45 7.76
C ARG A 27 22.06 9.39 8.07
N GLN A 28 22.46 8.13 7.91
CA GLN A 28 21.62 6.98 8.13
C GLN A 28 22.28 5.99 9.10
N HIS A 29 21.45 5.30 9.87
CA HIS A 29 21.79 4.21 10.76
C HIS A 29 20.95 2.99 10.37
N VAL A 30 21.57 1.82 10.40
CA VAL A 30 20.93 0.54 10.09
C VAL A 30 21.10 -0.38 11.30
N GLY A 31 19.98 -0.90 11.78
CA GLY A 31 19.90 -1.87 12.87
C GLY A 31 18.84 -2.92 12.57
N ASN A 32 18.36 -3.61 13.60
CA ASN A 32 17.24 -4.55 13.49
C ASN A 32 16.12 -4.12 14.44
N TYR A 33 14.87 -4.43 14.08
CA TYR A 33 13.75 -4.29 15.01
C TYR A 33 13.92 -5.24 16.20
N PRO A 34 13.53 -4.84 17.43
CA PRO A 34 13.71 -5.66 18.61
C PRO A 34 13.08 -7.05 18.47
N GLY A 35 13.85 -8.10 18.76
CA GLY A 35 13.35 -9.48 18.78
C GLY A 35 13.14 -10.15 17.42
N VAL A 36 13.47 -9.49 16.30
CA VAL A 36 13.30 -10.03 14.94
C VAL A 36 14.50 -9.72 14.05
N THR A 37 14.65 -10.46 12.94
CA THR A 37 15.72 -10.26 11.95
C THR A 37 15.38 -9.23 10.87
N VAL A 38 14.35 -8.42 11.10
CA VAL A 38 13.90 -7.40 10.15
C VAL A 38 14.77 -6.15 10.32
N GLU A 39 15.38 -5.71 9.22
CA GLU A 39 16.25 -4.53 9.19
C GLU A 39 15.45 -3.24 9.45
N LYS A 40 15.98 -2.37 10.31
CA LYS A 40 15.46 -1.04 10.62
C LYS A 40 16.44 0.00 10.10
N LYS A 41 16.00 0.86 9.16
CA LYS A 41 16.79 2.02 8.72
C LYS A 41 16.20 3.29 9.26
N GLU A 42 17.06 4.13 9.81
CA GLU A 42 16.69 5.45 10.30
C GLU A 42 17.69 6.46 9.78
N GLY A 43 17.23 7.66 9.46
CA GLY A 43 18.11 8.74 9.06
C GLY A 43 17.54 10.09 9.42
N VAL A 44 18.36 11.13 9.33
CA VAL A 44 17.94 12.48 9.70
C VAL A 44 18.19 13.44 8.55
N CYS A 45 17.15 14.17 8.16
CA CYS A 45 17.24 15.28 7.25
C CYS A 45 16.85 16.60 7.92
N ARG A 46 17.22 17.72 7.30
CA ARG A 46 16.82 19.06 7.76
C ARG A 46 16.16 19.80 6.61
N HIS A 47 15.01 20.40 6.89
CA HIS A 47 14.27 21.18 5.91
C HIS A 47 13.62 22.38 6.60
N GLN A 48 13.76 23.57 6.02
CA GLN A 48 13.26 24.83 6.58
C GLN A 48 13.60 25.05 8.08
N GLY A 49 14.78 24.62 8.53
CA GLY A 49 15.22 24.73 9.93
C GLY A 49 14.65 23.65 10.87
N GLN A 50 13.72 22.82 10.42
CA GLN A 50 13.18 21.68 11.15
C GLN A 50 14.05 20.43 10.94
N SER A 51 14.30 19.67 12.01
CA SER A 51 14.94 18.36 11.94
C SER A 51 13.86 17.28 11.81
N ILE A 52 14.01 16.42 10.81
CA ILE A 52 13.06 15.34 10.50
C ILE A 52 13.82 14.01 10.59
N THR A 53 13.40 13.15 11.51
CA THR A 53 13.84 11.76 11.59
C THR A 53 12.96 10.94 10.65
N VAL A 54 13.60 10.25 9.71
CA VAL A 54 12.94 9.41 8.72
C VAL A 54 13.22 7.96 9.07
N VAL A 55 12.18 7.17 9.28
CA VAL A 55 12.24 5.73 9.57
C VAL A 55 11.75 4.97 8.35
N ASP A 56 12.58 4.07 7.81
CA ASP A 56 12.19 3.20 6.71
C ASP A 56 11.49 1.96 7.27
N LEU A 57 10.18 1.82 7.00
CA LEU A 57 9.47 0.59 7.35
C LEU A 57 9.79 -0.52 6.35
N PRO A 58 9.68 -1.79 6.73
CA PRO A 58 9.72 -2.90 5.78
C PRO A 58 8.73 -2.68 4.64
N GLY A 59 9.07 -3.12 3.43
CA GLY A 59 8.14 -3.03 2.31
C GLY A 59 7.02 -4.05 2.47
N THR A 60 5.78 -3.59 2.53
CA THR A 60 4.61 -4.46 2.76
C THR A 60 3.52 -4.21 1.73
N TYR A 61 2.76 -5.24 1.36
CA TYR A 61 1.60 -5.08 0.49
C TYR A 61 0.31 -4.80 1.28
N SER A 62 0.33 -5.13 2.56
CA SER A 62 -0.77 -4.95 3.48
C SER A 62 -0.26 -4.77 4.93
N LEU A 63 -1.17 -4.59 5.87
CA LEU A 63 -0.92 -4.53 7.32
C LEU A 63 -1.62 -5.70 8.04
N THR A 64 -1.65 -6.86 7.40
CA THR A 64 -2.08 -8.13 8.01
C THR A 64 -0.97 -8.76 8.85
N ALA A 65 -1.18 -9.98 9.32
CA ALA A 65 -0.21 -10.73 10.12
C ALA A 65 0.47 -11.89 9.36
N TYR A 66 0.48 -11.84 8.02
CA TYR A 66 1.01 -12.95 7.20
C TYR A 66 2.53 -12.98 7.12
N SER A 67 3.20 -11.85 7.38
CA SER A 67 4.66 -11.79 7.45
C SER A 67 5.15 -10.97 8.63
N VAL A 68 6.38 -11.25 9.08
CA VAL A 68 7.02 -10.53 10.18
C VAL A 68 7.19 -9.05 9.82
N GLU A 69 7.47 -8.75 8.56
CA GLU A 69 7.56 -7.39 8.02
C GLU A 69 6.26 -6.62 8.16
N GLU A 70 5.11 -7.24 7.87
CA GLU A 70 3.79 -6.62 8.03
C GLU A 70 3.47 -6.32 9.49
N VAL A 71 3.76 -7.29 10.39
CA VAL A 71 3.58 -7.10 11.83
C VAL A 71 4.45 -5.97 12.35
N VAL A 72 5.74 -5.94 11.96
CA VAL A 72 6.69 -4.88 12.36
C VAL A 72 6.23 -3.50 11.87
N ALA A 73 5.85 -3.39 10.60
CA ALA A 73 5.36 -2.13 10.05
C ALA A 73 4.12 -1.65 10.81
N ARG A 74 3.14 -2.54 11.04
CA ARG A 74 1.93 -2.23 11.78
C ARG A 74 2.19 -1.81 13.23
N GLU A 75 3.03 -2.56 13.95
CA GLU A 75 3.35 -2.24 15.35
C GLU A 75 4.02 -0.87 15.47
N PHE A 76 4.95 -0.56 14.57
CA PHE A 76 5.60 0.76 14.54
C PHE A 76 4.58 1.88 14.35
N LEU A 77 3.66 1.72 13.37
CA LEU A 77 2.65 2.75 13.08
C LEU A 77 1.70 3.01 14.26
N LEU A 78 1.42 2.00 15.08
CA LEU A 78 0.45 2.07 16.17
C LEU A 78 1.09 2.44 17.51
N ARG A 79 2.31 1.97 17.79
CA ARG A 79 3.01 2.22 19.06
C ARG A 79 3.89 3.46 19.03
N ASP A 80 4.70 3.62 17.98
CA ASP A 80 5.63 4.75 17.87
C ASP A 80 4.94 6.03 17.39
N GLN A 81 3.71 5.93 16.87
CA GLN A 81 2.83 7.04 16.45
C GLN A 81 3.60 8.17 15.73
N PRO A 82 4.15 7.89 14.53
CA PRO A 82 4.90 8.90 13.78
C PRO A 82 4.02 10.13 13.48
N ASP A 83 4.64 11.31 13.48
CA ASP A 83 3.95 12.58 13.18
C ASP A 83 3.38 12.61 11.75
N ALA A 84 4.00 11.87 10.83
CA ALA A 84 3.49 11.65 9.48
C ALA A 84 3.97 10.31 8.89
N ILE A 85 3.16 9.75 8.01
CA ILE A 85 3.49 8.58 7.20
C ILE A 85 3.57 9.05 5.75
N VAL A 86 4.74 8.90 5.15
CA VAL A 86 4.89 9.01 3.71
C VAL A 86 4.66 7.63 3.13
N ASN A 87 3.52 7.45 2.47
CA ASN A 87 3.20 6.21 1.77
C ASN A 87 3.63 6.32 0.30
N ILE A 88 4.67 5.58 -0.06
CA ILE A 88 5.24 5.58 -1.42
C ILE A 88 4.42 4.63 -2.29
N VAL A 89 3.86 5.19 -3.36
CA VAL A 89 2.96 4.49 -4.29
C VAL A 89 3.54 4.57 -5.70
N ASP A 90 3.74 3.41 -6.34
CA ASP A 90 4.16 3.35 -7.74
C ASP A 90 3.00 3.75 -8.67
N ALA A 91 3.15 4.90 -9.33
CA ALA A 91 2.20 5.48 -10.27
C ALA A 91 1.86 4.53 -11.43
N ALA A 92 2.80 3.70 -11.88
CA ALA A 92 2.56 2.75 -12.97
C ALA A 92 1.72 1.54 -12.53
N ASN A 93 1.57 1.31 -11.23
CA ASN A 93 0.86 0.20 -10.62
C ASN A 93 -0.10 0.68 -9.50
N LEU A 94 -0.78 1.80 -9.74
CA LEU A 94 -1.54 2.55 -8.73
C LEU A 94 -2.55 1.70 -7.95
N GLU A 95 -3.43 0.96 -8.64
CA GLU A 95 -4.50 0.15 -8.02
C GLU A 95 -3.96 -0.82 -6.96
N ARG A 96 -2.89 -1.55 -7.29
CA ARG A 96 -2.24 -2.51 -6.36
C ARG A 96 -1.60 -1.82 -5.16
N ASN A 97 -1.06 -0.61 -5.33
CA ASN A 97 -0.40 0.13 -4.24
C ASN A 97 -1.41 0.85 -3.34
N LEU A 98 -2.59 1.20 -3.87
CA LEU A 98 -3.65 1.81 -3.09
C LEU A 98 -4.30 0.87 -2.07
N TYR A 99 -4.03 -0.44 -2.12
CA TYR A 99 -4.52 -1.39 -1.11
C TYR A 99 -3.93 -1.09 0.28
N LEU A 100 -2.60 -0.98 0.38
CA LEU A 100 -1.94 -0.53 1.62
C LEU A 100 -2.41 0.87 2.03
N THR A 101 -2.59 1.76 1.06
CA THR A 101 -3.10 3.12 1.31
C THR A 101 -4.47 3.08 1.99
N CYS A 102 -5.38 2.23 1.52
CA CYS A 102 -6.70 2.05 2.12
C CYS A 102 -6.60 1.65 3.59
N GLN A 103 -5.75 0.67 3.92
CA GLN A 103 -5.56 0.20 5.29
C GLN A 103 -4.96 1.27 6.20
N LEU A 104 -4.00 2.06 5.71
CA LEU A 104 -3.46 3.21 6.45
C LEU A 104 -4.56 4.25 6.74
N LEU A 105 -5.46 4.51 5.79
CA LEU A 105 -6.56 5.45 6.01
C LEU A 105 -7.59 4.91 7.01
N GLU A 106 -7.85 3.60 7.03
CA GLU A 106 -8.71 2.96 8.04
C GLU A 106 -8.12 3.03 9.45
N MET A 107 -6.80 3.12 9.58
CA MET A 107 -6.13 3.33 10.86
C MET A 107 -6.22 4.79 11.36
N GLY A 108 -6.68 5.73 10.52
CA GLY A 108 -6.82 7.14 10.91
C GLY A 108 -5.49 7.84 11.22
N VAL A 109 -4.41 7.40 10.59
CA VAL A 109 -3.05 7.96 10.78
C VAL A 109 -2.75 9.08 9.78
N PRO A 110 -1.82 10.00 10.07
CA PRO A 110 -1.46 11.10 9.19
C PRO A 110 -0.70 10.64 7.95
N VAL A 111 -1.34 10.59 6.78
CA VAL A 111 -0.73 10.04 5.55
C VAL A 111 -0.49 11.12 4.50
N ILE A 112 0.69 11.09 3.88
CA ILE A 112 1.02 11.77 2.61
C ILE A 112 1.29 10.70 1.57
N LEU A 113 0.63 10.78 0.42
CA LEU A 113 0.86 9.85 -0.69
C LEU A 113 1.96 10.39 -1.58
N ALA A 114 3.13 9.76 -1.51
CA ALA A 114 4.26 9.99 -2.39
C ALA A 114 4.07 9.19 -3.68
N LEU A 115 3.45 9.81 -4.69
CA LEU A 115 3.16 9.18 -5.98
C LEU A 115 4.46 9.11 -6.80
N ASN A 116 5.20 8.02 -6.68
CA ASN A 116 6.51 7.84 -7.28
C ASN A 116 6.43 7.20 -8.68
N MET A 117 7.52 7.28 -9.43
CA MET A 117 7.65 6.74 -10.80
C MET A 117 6.66 7.36 -11.80
N VAL A 118 6.35 8.65 -11.63
CA VAL A 118 5.45 9.38 -12.54
C VAL A 118 5.96 9.41 -13.98
N ASP A 119 7.29 9.43 -14.16
CA ASP A 119 7.96 9.30 -15.45
C ASP A 119 7.67 7.95 -16.12
N VAL A 120 7.74 6.85 -15.35
CA VAL A 120 7.43 5.50 -15.84
C VAL A 120 5.94 5.36 -16.20
N ALA A 121 5.05 5.99 -15.41
CA ALA A 121 3.62 6.01 -15.70
C ALA A 121 3.33 6.77 -17.02
N GLU A 122 3.92 7.96 -17.18
CA GLU A 122 3.82 8.77 -18.40
C GLU A 122 4.33 7.99 -19.64
N ASP A 123 5.49 7.34 -19.53
CA ASP A 123 6.07 6.48 -20.60
C ASP A 123 5.17 5.30 -20.98
N ARG A 124 4.29 4.86 -20.07
CA ARG A 124 3.28 3.82 -20.30
C ARG A 124 1.95 4.39 -20.82
N GLY A 125 1.83 5.70 -20.98
CA GLY A 125 0.60 6.37 -21.40
C GLY A 125 -0.44 6.47 -20.28
N ILE A 126 -0.03 6.31 -19.03
CA ILE A 126 -0.88 6.47 -17.85
C ILE A 126 -0.77 7.92 -17.40
N VAL A 127 -1.90 8.64 -17.40
CA VAL A 127 -1.98 10.03 -16.93
C VAL A 127 -2.81 10.05 -15.67
N ILE A 128 -2.21 10.52 -14.57
CA ILE A 128 -2.82 10.56 -13.24
C ILE A 128 -3.08 12.02 -12.88
N ASP A 129 -4.34 12.34 -12.60
CA ASP A 129 -4.73 13.61 -11.98
C ASP A 129 -4.46 13.53 -10.47
N HIS A 130 -3.29 14.02 -10.07
CA HIS A 130 -2.86 14.00 -8.67
C HIS A 130 -3.74 14.87 -7.77
N ALA A 131 -4.35 15.95 -8.30
CA ALA A 131 -5.23 16.83 -7.54
C ALA A 131 -6.57 16.12 -7.27
N ARG A 132 -7.12 15.46 -8.29
CA ARG A 132 -8.33 14.63 -8.13
C ARG A 132 -8.07 13.46 -7.18
N LEU A 133 -6.91 12.82 -7.26
CA LEU A 133 -6.52 11.75 -6.34
C LEU A 133 -6.46 12.26 -4.88
N ALA A 134 -5.89 13.44 -4.66
CA ALA A 134 -5.81 14.07 -3.34
C ALA A 134 -7.20 14.38 -2.76
N GLU A 135 -8.13 14.88 -3.59
CA GLU A 135 -9.51 15.14 -3.20
C GLU A 135 -10.26 13.85 -2.81
N LEU A 136 -10.15 12.81 -3.65
CA LEU A 136 -10.84 11.53 -3.44
C LEU A 136 -10.34 10.79 -2.20
N LEU A 137 -9.03 10.79 -1.97
CA LEU A 137 -8.40 10.16 -0.82
C LEU A 137 -8.34 11.05 0.42
N ARG A 138 -8.67 12.34 0.29
CA ARG A 138 -8.64 13.36 1.35
C ARG A 138 -7.29 13.46 2.06
N LEU A 139 -6.22 13.35 1.29
CA LEU A 139 -4.83 13.41 1.76
C LEU A 139 -3.94 14.16 0.77
N PRO A 140 -2.79 14.71 1.20
CA PRO A 140 -1.83 15.32 0.28
C PRO A 140 -1.21 14.28 -0.66
N VAL A 141 -1.23 14.55 -1.96
CA VAL A 141 -0.57 13.72 -2.99
C VAL A 141 0.59 14.52 -3.59
N VAL A 142 1.80 13.96 -3.51
CA VAL A 142 3.01 14.59 -4.04
C VAL A 142 3.62 13.70 -5.14
N PRO A 143 3.67 14.16 -6.40
CA PRO A 143 4.28 13.42 -7.50
C PRO A 143 5.82 13.46 -7.42
N LEU A 144 6.47 12.29 -7.55
CA LEU A 144 7.91 12.10 -7.37
C LEU A 144 8.56 11.30 -8.50
N VAL A 145 9.86 11.56 -8.68
CA VAL A 145 10.79 10.62 -9.33
C VAL A 145 11.97 10.40 -8.39
N ALA A 146 11.79 9.50 -7.43
CA ALA A 146 12.69 9.35 -6.28
C ALA A 146 14.15 9.10 -6.68
N ARG A 147 14.39 8.30 -7.74
CA ARG A 147 15.73 8.02 -8.26
C ARG A 147 16.50 9.26 -8.74
N HIS A 148 15.79 10.33 -9.07
CA HIS A 148 16.37 11.61 -9.52
C HIS A 148 16.21 12.71 -8.47
N GLY A 149 15.70 12.38 -7.27
CA GLY A 149 15.43 13.36 -6.21
C GLY A 149 14.32 14.37 -6.53
N ARG A 150 13.61 14.22 -7.65
CA ARG A 150 12.56 15.16 -8.09
C ARG A 150 11.33 15.02 -7.21
N GLY A 151 10.82 16.15 -6.71
CA GLY A 151 9.64 16.21 -5.85
C GLY A 151 9.95 16.09 -4.34
N THR A 152 11.21 15.85 -3.97
CA THR A 152 11.60 15.65 -2.56
C THR A 152 11.44 16.91 -1.71
N LYS A 153 11.66 18.09 -2.30
CA LYS A 153 11.44 19.37 -1.63
C LYS A 153 9.95 19.59 -1.33
N GLU A 154 9.11 19.36 -2.32
CA GLU A 154 7.65 19.46 -2.22
C GLU A 154 7.09 18.46 -1.21
N LEU A 155 7.67 17.25 -1.14
CA LEU A 155 7.34 16.26 -0.13
C LEU A 155 7.68 16.75 1.28
N LEU A 156 8.88 17.31 1.48
CA LEU A 156 9.29 17.84 2.77
C LEU A 156 8.46 19.06 3.18
N ASP A 157 8.09 19.93 2.23
CA ASP A 157 7.15 21.04 2.45
C ASP A 157 5.78 20.51 2.91
N ALA A 158 5.26 19.45 2.25
CA ALA A 158 3.99 18.83 2.62
C ALA A 158 4.03 18.16 4.02
N ILE A 159 5.16 17.52 4.38
CA ILE A 159 5.37 16.95 5.72
C ILE A 159 5.28 18.05 6.78
N ILE A 160 6.02 19.15 6.61
CA ILE A 160 6.03 20.25 7.58
C ILE A 160 4.63 20.86 7.70
N ALA A 161 3.95 21.09 6.58
CA ALA A 161 2.60 21.63 6.57
C ALA A 161 1.61 20.72 7.31
N LEU A 162 1.68 19.41 7.07
CA LEU A 162 0.78 18.45 7.70
C LEU A 162 0.97 18.38 9.22
N VAL A 163 2.23 18.31 9.66
CA VAL A 163 2.57 18.26 11.09
C VAL A 163 2.20 19.57 11.79
N ALA A 164 2.32 20.71 11.10
CA ALA A 164 1.92 22.00 11.63
C ALA A 164 0.39 22.16 11.75
N GLU A 165 -0.40 21.58 10.84
CA GLU A 165 -1.87 21.66 10.85
C GLU A 165 -2.48 21.01 12.10
N LYS A 166 -1.83 19.96 12.64
CA LYS A 166 -2.30 19.17 13.80
C LYS A 166 -3.77 18.74 13.68
N ARG A 167 -4.25 18.56 12.46
CA ARG A 167 -5.64 18.20 12.19
C ARG A 167 -5.89 16.77 12.68
N PRO A 168 -7.00 16.51 13.40
CA PRO A 168 -7.39 15.15 13.74
C PRO A 168 -7.71 14.39 12.44
N TRP A 169 -6.96 13.33 12.20
CA TRP A 169 -7.18 12.44 11.07
C TRP A 169 -8.38 11.54 11.36
N GLN A 170 -9.36 11.58 10.47
CA GLN A 170 -10.56 10.75 10.59
C GLN A 170 -10.33 9.45 9.82
N PRO A 171 -10.51 8.28 10.47
CA PRO A 171 -10.46 7.00 9.78
C PRO A 171 -11.39 6.95 8.58
N LEU A 172 -10.91 6.37 7.47
CA LEU A 172 -11.77 6.01 6.35
C LEU A 172 -12.80 4.99 6.82
N ARG A 173 -14.09 5.28 6.58
CA ARG A 173 -15.20 4.36 6.89
C ARG A 173 -15.78 3.82 5.58
N LEU A 174 -15.42 2.60 5.24
CA LEU A 174 -16.01 1.86 4.12
C LEU A 174 -17.19 1.01 4.60
N SER A 175 -18.20 0.88 3.74
CA SER A 175 -19.25 -0.14 3.88
C SER A 175 -18.72 -1.46 3.32
N TYR A 176 -18.92 -2.52 4.09
CA TYR A 176 -18.48 -3.88 3.78
C TYR A 176 -19.64 -4.82 3.40
N GLY A 177 -20.79 -4.23 3.07
CA GLY A 177 -22.00 -4.97 2.71
C GLY A 177 -22.88 -5.26 3.92
N GLU A 178 -24.15 -5.59 3.68
CA GLU A 178 -25.16 -5.77 4.72
C GLU A 178 -24.80 -6.90 5.69
N ASP A 179 -24.17 -7.97 5.20
CA ASP A 179 -23.76 -9.11 6.03
C ASP A 179 -22.73 -8.73 7.10
N LEU A 180 -21.83 -7.79 6.81
CA LEU A 180 -20.75 -7.38 7.73
C LEU A 180 -21.06 -6.08 8.48
N ASP A 181 -21.71 -5.10 7.84
CA ASP A 181 -21.89 -3.77 8.41
C ASP A 181 -22.72 -3.79 9.70
N GLY A 182 -23.74 -4.66 9.79
CA GLY A 182 -24.52 -4.84 11.02
C GLY A 182 -23.68 -5.36 12.19
N THR A 183 -22.87 -6.39 11.94
CA THR A 183 -21.96 -6.96 12.95
C THR A 183 -20.87 -5.97 13.33
N LEU A 184 -20.33 -5.21 12.37
CA LEU A 184 -19.35 -4.16 12.64
C LEU A 184 -19.91 -3.09 13.59
N LEU A 185 -21.15 -2.63 13.38
CA LEU A 185 -21.77 -1.64 14.28
C LEU A 185 -21.97 -2.18 15.70
N GLU A 186 -22.37 -3.45 15.84
CA GLU A 186 -22.50 -4.12 17.13
C GLU A 186 -21.14 -4.22 17.85
N MET A 187 -20.08 -4.63 17.12
CA MET A 187 -18.73 -4.71 17.66
C MET A 187 -18.17 -3.33 18.04
N GLU A 188 -18.40 -2.30 17.22
CA GLU A 188 -17.98 -0.92 17.52
C GLU A 188 -18.63 -0.42 18.82
N ALA A 189 -19.93 -0.66 19.00
CA ALA A 189 -20.65 -0.25 20.21
C ALA A 189 -20.08 -0.95 21.46
N LEU A 190 -19.84 -2.27 21.38
CA LEU A 190 -19.25 -3.05 22.47
C LEU A 190 -17.85 -2.55 22.82
N ILE A 191 -16.99 -2.34 21.82
CA ILE A 191 -15.62 -1.82 22.01
C ILE A 191 -15.64 -0.44 22.67
N GLN A 192 -16.53 0.45 22.21
CA GLN A 192 -16.66 1.80 22.74
C GLN A 192 -17.17 1.81 24.19
N GLU A 193 -18.19 1.02 24.50
CA GLU A 193 -18.76 0.93 25.86
C GLU A 193 -17.74 0.42 26.87
N ARG A 194 -16.91 -0.55 26.47
CA ARG A 194 -15.93 -1.22 27.34
C ARG A 194 -14.56 -0.53 27.35
N GLY A 195 -14.32 0.43 26.46
CA GLY A 195 -12.99 1.04 26.28
C GLY A 195 -11.93 0.03 25.80
N PHE A 196 -12.35 -0.98 25.02
CA PHE A 196 -11.50 -2.12 24.68
C PHE A 196 -10.41 -1.75 23.67
N LEU A 197 -9.14 -1.73 24.10
CA LEU A 197 -7.96 -1.37 23.28
C LEU A 197 -8.00 0.05 22.66
N THR A 198 -8.89 0.94 23.13
CA THR A 198 -9.12 2.25 22.51
C THR A 198 -7.95 3.22 22.66
N ASP A 199 -7.04 2.96 23.60
CA ASP A 199 -5.82 3.74 23.80
C ASP A 199 -4.76 3.47 22.72
N THR A 200 -4.88 2.33 22.02
CA THR A 200 -3.89 1.88 21.02
C THR A 200 -4.46 1.84 19.61
N TYR A 201 -5.72 1.43 19.46
CA TYR A 201 -6.32 1.15 18.16
C TYR A 201 -7.64 1.91 17.96
N PRO A 202 -7.93 2.37 16.73
CA PRO A 202 -9.25 2.90 16.40
C PRO A 202 -10.33 1.82 16.56
N ILE A 203 -11.48 2.20 17.13
CA ILE A 203 -12.60 1.30 17.45
C ILE A 203 -13.01 0.42 16.25
N ARG A 204 -13.32 1.04 15.09
CA ARG A 204 -13.73 0.30 13.89
C ARG A 204 -12.62 -0.57 13.31
N TRP A 205 -11.36 -0.13 13.43
CA TRP A 205 -10.21 -0.91 12.97
C TRP A 205 -10.04 -2.18 13.81
N THR A 206 -10.21 -2.08 15.14
CA THR A 206 -10.21 -3.26 16.03
C THR A 206 -11.33 -4.23 15.65
N ALA A 207 -12.55 -3.74 15.42
CA ALA A 207 -13.66 -4.58 14.97
C ALA A 207 -13.36 -5.31 13.66
N LEU A 208 -12.82 -4.60 12.65
CA LEU A 208 -12.39 -5.20 11.38
C LEU A 208 -11.35 -6.29 11.59
N LYS A 209 -10.37 -6.08 12.47
CA LYS A 209 -9.31 -7.07 12.73
C LYS A 209 -9.82 -8.34 13.41
N TYR A 210 -10.85 -8.22 14.26
CA TYR A 210 -11.53 -9.39 14.80
C TYR A 210 -12.32 -10.15 13.73
N LEU A 211 -12.96 -9.46 12.78
CA LEU A 211 -13.63 -10.12 11.65
C LEU A 211 -12.66 -10.80 10.69
N GLU A 212 -11.48 -10.20 10.47
CA GLU A 212 -10.38 -10.77 9.70
C GLU A 212 -9.65 -11.91 10.44
N ASN A 213 -10.03 -12.25 11.69
CA ASN A 213 -9.33 -13.20 12.56
C ASN A 213 -7.82 -12.91 12.70
N ASP A 214 -7.45 -11.64 12.86
CA ASP A 214 -6.05 -11.22 13.03
C ASP A 214 -5.50 -11.65 14.39
N GLU A 215 -4.84 -12.81 14.44
CA GLU A 215 -4.42 -13.46 15.68
C GLU A 215 -3.60 -12.55 16.61
N PRO A 216 -2.60 -11.76 16.16
CA PRO A 216 -1.89 -10.85 17.06
C PRO A 216 -2.79 -9.81 17.75
N VAL A 217 -3.83 -9.30 17.06
CA VAL A 217 -4.79 -8.36 17.65
C VAL A 217 -5.73 -9.08 18.62
N MET A 218 -6.19 -10.28 18.25
CA MET A 218 -7.03 -11.10 19.11
C MET A 218 -6.29 -11.50 20.40
N ASP A 219 -5.02 -11.88 20.31
CA ASP A 219 -4.16 -12.20 21.46
C ASP A 219 -3.86 -10.99 22.35
N ALA A 220 -3.71 -9.80 21.76
CA ALA A 220 -3.63 -8.56 22.53
C ALA A 220 -4.92 -8.31 23.30
N GLY A 221 -6.07 -8.51 22.63
CA GLY A 221 -7.39 -8.36 23.24
C GLY A 221 -7.69 -9.36 24.35
N ARG A 222 -7.39 -10.65 24.14
CA ARG A 222 -7.51 -11.71 25.16
C ARG A 222 -6.71 -11.41 26.42
N ARG A 223 -5.52 -10.81 26.27
CA ARG A 223 -4.67 -10.40 27.41
C ARG A 223 -5.17 -9.13 28.10
N HIS A 224 -5.83 -8.24 27.36
CA HIS A 224 -6.32 -6.97 27.86
C HIS A 224 -7.64 -7.12 28.63
N ASP A 225 -8.63 -7.77 28.02
CA ASP A 225 -9.92 -8.10 28.62
C ASP A 225 -10.48 -9.39 27.99
N PRO A 226 -10.30 -10.56 28.65
CA PRO A 226 -10.75 -11.84 28.14
C PRO A 226 -12.25 -11.93 27.87
N ALA A 227 -13.08 -11.25 28.67
CA ALA A 227 -14.53 -11.35 28.56
C ALA A 227 -15.01 -10.64 27.29
N THR A 228 -14.60 -9.38 27.10
CA THR A 228 -14.92 -8.61 25.89
C THR A 228 -14.32 -9.26 24.64
N ALA A 229 -13.09 -9.78 24.72
CA ALA A 229 -12.48 -10.52 23.61
C ALA A 229 -13.32 -11.74 23.21
N GLN A 230 -13.79 -12.54 24.16
CA GLN A 230 -14.61 -13.72 23.90
C GLN A 230 -15.95 -13.35 23.21
N GLU A 231 -16.58 -12.25 23.62
CA GLU A 231 -17.80 -11.75 22.99
C GLU A 231 -17.56 -11.30 21.54
N LEU A 232 -16.49 -10.53 21.28
CA LEU A 232 -16.12 -10.11 19.92
C LEU A 232 -15.80 -11.31 19.02
N GLU A 233 -15.10 -12.31 19.54
CA GLU A 233 -14.83 -13.56 18.82
C GLU A 233 -16.13 -14.33 18.52
N ALA A 234 -17.11 -14.33 19.42
CA ALA A 234 -18.39 -14.97 19.18
C ALA A 234 -19.16 -14.26 18.06
N LEU A 235 -19.13 -12.92 18.01
CA LEU A 235 -19.70 -12.13 16.92
C LEU A 235 -19.01 -12.43 15.58
N ALA A 236 -17.68 -12.47 15.56
CA ALA A 236 -16.90 -12.79 14.37
C ALA A 236 -17.17 -14.23 13.86
N ARG A 237 -17.25 -15.21 14.76
CA ARG A 237 -17.62 -16.60 14.42
C ARG A 237 -19.04 -16.67 13.85
N ARG A 238 -20.01 -16.00 14.47
CA ARG A 238 -21.40 -15.97 14.01
C ARG A 238 -21.52 -15.46 12.57
N VAL A 239 -20.84 -14.35 12.25
CA VAL A 239 -20.88 -13.81 10.88
C VAL A 239 -20.14 -14.72 9.90
N SER A 240 -19.00 -15.28 10.32
CA SER A 240 -18.22 -16.20 9.48
C SER A 240 -19.01 -17.46 9.11
N ASP A 241 -19.77 -18.03 10.05
CA ASP A 241 -20.62 -19.20 9.79
C ASP A 241 -21.76 -18.87 8.82
N HIS A 242 -22.39 -17.70 8.97
CA HIS A 242 -23.42 -17.20 8.05
C HIS A 242 -22.87 -17.02 6.63
N LEU A 243 -21.71 -16.38 6.47
CA LEU A 243 -21.07 -16.15 5.18
C LEU A 243 -20.69 -17.45 4.47
N ARG A 244 -20.16 -18.43 5.21
CA ARG A 244 -19.83 -19.76 4.67
C ARG A 244 -21.07 -20.50 4.17
N GLN A 245 -22.19 -20.39 4.89
CA GLN A 245 -23.44 -21.08 4.52
C GLN A 245 -24.16 -20.43 3.34
N THR A 246 -24.07 -19.10 3.19
CA THR A 246 -24.86 -18.35 2.22
C THR A 246 -24.08 -17.95 0.95
N LEU A 247 -22.79 -17.65 1.09
CA LEU A 247 -21.95 -17.09 0.04
C LEU A 247 -20.69 -17.92 -0.26
N GLU A 248 -20.47 -19.02 0.46
CA GLU A 248 -19.27 -19.88 0.35
C GLU A 248 -17.96 -19.10 0.45
N THR A 249 -17.93 -18.06 1.29
CA THR A 249 -16.80 -17.15 1.46
C THR A 249 -16.54 -16.83 2.93
N ASP A 250 -15.49 -16.07 3.21
CA ASP A 250 -15.13 -15.58 4.54
C ASP A 250 -15.16 -14.05 4.60
N ALA A 251 -15.12 -13.51 5.83
CA ALA A 251 -15.18 -12.07 6.05
C ALA A 251 -13.96 -11.33 5.49
N GLU A 252 -12.77 -11.94 5.52
CA GLU A 252 -11.55 -11.33 5.00
C GLU A 252 -11.63 -11.11 3.49
N ALA A 253 -12.15 -12.10 2.74
CA ALA A 253 -12.37 -12.00 1.31
C ALA A 253 -13.35 -10.89 0.94
N ILE A 254 -14.50 -10.79 1.65
CA ILE A 254 -15.48 -9.71 1.43
C ILE A 254 -14.86 -8.35 1.73
N ILE A 255 -14.13 -8.22 2.84
CA ILE A 255 -13.44 -6.98 3.21
C ILE A 255 -12.44 -6.57 2.12
N ALA A 256 -11.63 -7.51 1.64
CA ALA A 256 -10.68 -7.26 0.57
C ALA A 256 -11.38 -6.80 -0.72
N ASP A 257 -12.46 -7.47 -1.12
CA ASP A 257 -13.23 -7.12 -2.32
C ASP A 257 -13.81 -5.71 -2.26
N HIS A 258 -14.38 -5.32 -1.12
CA HIS A 258 -14.90 -3.97 -0.91
C HIS A 258 -13.79 -2.90 -0.93
N ARG A 259 -12.63 -3.18 -0.33
CA ARG A 259 -11.45 -2.31 -0.44
C ARG A 259 -11.02 -2.14 -1.90
N TYR A 260 -10.94 -3.22 -2.67
CA TYR A 260 -10.64 -3.15 -4.10
C TYR A 260 -11.72 -2.42 -4.90
N GLY A 261 -13.00 -2.57 -4.53
CA GLY A 261 -14.11 -1.80 -5.11
C GLY A 261 -13.94 -0.29 -4.91
N PHE A 262 -13.61 0.13 -3.69
CA PHE A 262 -13.29 1.52 -3.38
C PHE A 262 -12.10 2.03 -4.21
N ILE A 263 -11.00 1.27 -4.24
CA ILE A 263 -9.79 1.64 -4.97
C ILE A 263 -10.08 1.77 -6.47
N LYS A 264 -10.81 0.83 -7.07
CA LYS A 264 -11.22 0.89 -8.48
C LYS A 264 -12.05 2.14 -8.77
N SER A 265 -12.94 2.53 -7.85
CA SER A 265 -13.71 3.77 -7.96
C SER A 265 -12.81 5.01 -7.98
N VAL A 266 -11.80 5.06 -7.10
CA VAL A 266 -10.82 6.17 -7.05
C VAL A 266 -9.99 6.21 -8.33
N VAL A 267 -9.40 5.08 -8.72
CA VAL A 267 -8.53 4.98 -9.92
C VAL A 267 -9.29 5.36 -11.18
N ARG A 268 -10.54 4.90 -11.33
CA ARG A 268 -11.38 5.22 -12.50
C ARG A 268 -11.62 6.72 -12.66
N GLN A 269 -11.67 7.47 -11.55
CA GLN A 269 -11.91 8.91 -11.56
C GLN A 269 -10.62 9.73 -11.71
N ALA A 270 -9.49 9.23 -11.23
CA ALA A 270 -8.22 9.96 -11.20
C ALA A 270 -7.24 9.56 -12.33
N VAL A 271 -7.46 8.44 -13.01
CA VAL A 271 -6.53 7.91 -14.02
C VAL A 271 -7.18 7.85 -15.39
N SER A 272 -6.48 8.40 -16.38
CA SER A 272 -6.81 8.23 -17.79
C SER A 272 -5.67 7.51 -18.51
N ARG A 273 -6.01 6.70 -19.52
CA ARG A 273 -5.03 6.02 -20.37
C ARG A 273 -5.06 6.65 -21.75
N ARG A 274 -3.93 7.21 -22.17
CA ARG A 274 -3.76 7.63 -23.56
C ARG A 274 -3.53 6.36 -24.40
N PRO A 275 -4.29 6.14 -25.48
CA PRO A 275 -3.98 5.05 -26.40
C PRO A 275 -2.58 5.28 -26.97
N ARG A 276 -1.66 4.32 -26.78
CA ARG A 276 -0.35 4.33 -27.43
C ARG A 276 -0.53 3.96 -28.90
N ILE A 277 -0.90 4.96 -29.69
CA ILE A 277 -0.94 4.96 -31.15
C ILE A 277 0.33 4.26 -31.68
N ASP A 278 1.53 4.65 -31.24
CA ASP A 278 2.79 4.16 -31.82
C ASP A 278 3.14 2.67 -31.58
N ARG A 279 2.77 2.10 -30.41
CA ARG A 279 3.04 0.68 -30.13
C ARG A 279 2.09 -0.25 -30.90
N LEU A 280 0.84 0.18 -31.08
CA LEU A 280 -0.11 -0.49 -31.98
C LEU A 280 0.48 -0.51 -33.40
N TYR A 281 0.94 0.63 -33.95
CA TYR A 281 1.52 0.65 -35.30
C TYR A 281 2.81 -0.15 -35.47
N ALA A 282 3.64 -0.30 -34.43
CA ALA A 282 4.86 -1.11 -34.50
C ALA A 282 4.55 -2.62 -34.42
N SER A 283 3.71 -3.03 -33.46
CA SER A 283 3.25 -4.42 -33.33
C SER A 283 2.47 -4.85 -34.57
N ASP A 284 1.53 -4.03 -35.03
CA ASP A 284 0.73 -4.29 -36.23
C ASP A 284 1.59 -4.39 -37.48
N ARG A 285 2.70 -3.64 -37.57
CA ARG A 285 3.65 -3.77 -38.68
C ARG A 285 4.40 -5.10 -38.65
N ILE A 286 4.86 -5.53 -37.47
CA ILE A 286 5.57 -6.81 -37.31
C ILE A 286 4.59 -7.96 -37.56
N ASP A 287 3.40 -7.93 -36.95
CA ASP A 287 2.37 -8.93 -37.17
C ASP A 287 1.97 -9.01 -38.63
N ARG A 288 1.82 -7.88 -39.33
CA ARG A 288 1.53 -7.88 -40.77
C ARG A 288 2.60 -8.58 -41.60
N VAL A 289 3.87 -8.50 -41.20
CA VAL A 289 4.98 -9.19 -41.88
C VAL A 289 5.00 -10.67 -41.50
N LEU A 290 4.85 -11.00 -40.22
CA LEU A 290 4.88 -12.38 -39.70
C LEU A 290 3.66 -13.22 -40.11
N THR A 291 2.50 -12.59 -40.31
CA THR A 291 1.26 -13.25 -40.74
C THR A 291 1.04 -13.23 -42.25
N HIS A 292 1.97 -12.65 -43.01
CA HIS A 292 1.87 -12.60 -44.46
C HIS A 292 2.04 -14.01 -45.07
N ARG A 293 1.14 -14.40 -45.98
CA ARG A 293 1.04 -15.74 -46.58
C ARG A 293 2.35 -16.36 -47.14
N VAL A 294 3.30 -15.53 -47.58
CA VAL A 294 4.61 -15.98 -48.08
C VAL A 294 5.75 -15.65 -47.11
N VAL A 295 5.70 -14.49 -46.46
CA VAL A 295 6.82 -13.99 -45.66
C VAL A 295 6.82 -14.64 -44.27
N GLY A 296 5.64 -14.91 -43.70
CA GLY A 296 5.49 -15.64 -42.45
C GLY A 296 6.15 -17.02 -42.47
N PRO A 297 5.81 -17.90 -43.43
CA PRO A 297 6.47 -19.20 -43.56
C PRO A 297 8.00 -19.11 -43.75
N LEU A 298 8.49 -18.13 -44.53
CA LEU A 298 9.93 -17.92 -44.73
C LEU A 298 10.64 -17.47 -43.43
N CYS A 299 10.05 -16.53 -42.69
CA CYS A 299 10.56 -16.11 -41.39
C CYS A 299 10.58 -17.26 -40.39
N MET A 300 9.54 -18.10 -40.37
CA MET A 300 9.47 -19.28 -39.50
C MET A 300 10.59 -20.29 -39.80
N VAL A 301 10.82 -20.60 -41.08
CA VAL A 301 11.92 -21.48 -41.50
C VAL A 301 13.27 -20.88 -41.10
N ALA A 302 13.47 -19.57 -41.28
CA ALA A 302 14.72 -18.91 -40.89
C ALA A 302 14.98 -18.97 -39.37
N VAL A 303 13.94 -18.77 -38.55
CA VAL A 303 14.05 -18.88 -37.08
C VAL A 303 14.33 -20.32 -36.66
N LEU A 304 13.61 -21.30 -37.21
CA LEU A 304 13.84 -22.72 -36.93
C LEU A 304 15.25 -23.16 -37.35
N TYR A 305 15.72 -22.71 -38.50
CA TYR A 305 17.07 -22.98 -38.96
C TYR A 305 18.13 -22.31 -38.09
N GLY A 306 17.88 -21.09 -37.63
CA GLY A 306 18.75 -20.40 -36.68
C GLY A 306 18.82 -21.12 -35.33
N LEU A 307 17.69 -21.59 -34.80
CA LEU A 307 17.63 -22.42 -33.60
C LEU A 307 18.37 -23.76 -33.80
N TYR A 308 18.18 -24.41 -34.95
CA TYR A 308 18.91 -25.62 -35.31
C TYR A 308 20.43 -25.37 -35.29
N LEU A 309 20.91 -24.34 -35.99
CA LEU A 309 22.33 -23.99 -36.01
C LEU A 309 22.86 -23.68 -34.60
N PHE A 310 22.10 -22.93 -33.81
CA PHE A 310 22.45 -22.61 -32.43
C PHE A 310 22.55 -23.86 -31.55
N THR A 311 21.57 -24.76 -31.61
CA THR A 311 21.59 -26.00 -30.82
C THR A 311 22.78 -26.88 -31.19
N PHE A 312 23.11 -27.02 -32.47
CA PHE A 312 24.24 -27.83 -32.91
C PHE A 312 25.59 -27.19 -32.56
N THR A 313 25.74 -25.87 -32.77
CA THR A 313 26.99 -25.16 -32.43
C THR A 313 27.24 -25.10 -30.91
N VAL A 314 26.20 -25.00 -30.09
CA VAL A 314 26.32 -25.05 -28.62
C VAL A 314 26.47 -26.48 -28.10
N SER A 315 25.95 -27.48 -28.80
CA SER A 315 26.14 -28.90 -28.44
C SER A 315 27.51 -29.45 -28.84
N GLU A 316 28.19 -28.82 -29.81
CA GLU A 316 29.56 -29.17 -30.25
C GLU A 316 30.66 -28.36 -29.53
N ALA A 317 30.29 -27.34 -28.74
CA ALA A 317 31.19 -26.53 -27.92
C ALA A 317 31.23 -27.02 -26.46
#